data_AF-A0A6P8NWZ2-F1
#
_entry.id   AF-A0A6P8NWZ2-F1
#
_cell.length_a   1.000
_cell.length_b   1.000
_cell.length_c   1.000
_cell.angle_alpha   90.00
_cell.angle_beta   90.00
_cell.angle_gamma   90.00
#
_symmetry.space_group_name_H-M   'P 1'
#
loop_
_entity.id
_entity.type
_entity.pdbx_description
1 polymer ?
#
loop_
_entity_poly.entity_id
_entity_poly.type
_entity_poly.pdbx_seq_one_letter_code
_entity_poly.pdbx_strand_id
1 'polypeptide(L)'
;MEYTKRRRYAIKVKSNDLEDIYPHDLQMYDFPPRGEVLLTEFEQLAKERLRLLLHIENNANRTDFKTLEERKQNLNTALTKDGLKYYAHLLYAKGCKTPTETDLQYRRKDHISHFILRLSHCFEPDNQTWFINQEVEFFKLRFNSLDKEGVEKLLSMHKIDCQQITPEEKDELREELGSSTAKVKNVDMTEFYKVPFQKVTDLIRSRRVYLNQGIAFIPQTDLVSLFVSCFRKNLVDGMPDARMSVGRMYGDERIASCLKSVHNVSERTTVLWTSAATPIDKLDELSKTSYPLCMRVLHEALRTHHHLKNSGRIQYGLFIKGIGVTLEDALSFWKTEFTKKIDPGKFDKEYAYTIRHTYGKEGKQTNYTPLGCTKIISSAVSAGEYHGCPFKHMDQGSLRQKLFNYGVTAASINEITDLAKEQNYFGACTAYFEFIHDRLPDKPINHPNVYFMESRAILSKDNAAEPENKERLSQSGRHNIGSPGIGTPRNMDRNVSTPLRSAMTPSRSIDKGSTPSRRMARMNSTPTRAARPTPKRIENHLNDDDIAQLMSEDM
;
A
#
# COMPACT_ATOMS: atom_id res chain seq x y z
N MET A 1 -47.60 1.14 33.37
CA MET A 1 -46.58 2.01 32.77
C MET A 1 -46.59 1.76 31.27
N GLU A 2 -47.14 2.70 30.50
CA GLU A 2 -47.24 2.61 29.05
C GLU A 2 -45.86 2.77 28.39
N TYR A 3 -45.57 1.88 27.45
CA TYR A 3 -44.33 1.87 26.69
C TYR A 3 -44.44 2.84 25.51
N THR A 4 -43.89 4.05 25.64
CA THR A 4 -43.89 5.04 24.57
C THR A 4 -42.84 4.68 23.52
N LYS A 5 -43.27 4.25 22.33
CA LYS A 5 -42.40 4.06 21.16
C LYS A 5 -41.67 5.38 20.83
N ARG A 6 -40.35 5.42 21.03
CA ARG A 6 -39.49 6.51 20.51
C ARG A 6 -39.59 6.53 18.98
N ARG A 7 -40.38 7.46 18.43
CA ARG A 7 -40.33 7.84 17.01
C ARG A 7 -38.93 8.40 16.73
N ARG A 8 -38.19 7.77 15.82
CA ARG A 8 -36.96 8.33 15.24
C ARG A 8 -37.37 9.55 14.41
N TYR A 9 -37.08 10.75 14.92
CA TYR A 9 -37.12 11.95 14.10
C TYR A 9 -35.85 11.98 13.25
N ALA A 10 -35.94 11.48 12.02
CA ALA A 10 -34.93 11.78 11.02
C ALA A 10 -35.06 13.27 10.69
N ILE A 11 -34.13 14.09 11.16
CA ILE A 11 -34.02 15.48 10.73
C ILE A 11 -33.61 15.44 9.26
N LYS A 12 -34.57 15.56 8.35
CA LYS A 12 -34.31 15.90 6.95
C LYS A 12 -33.81 17.35 6.95
N VAL A 13 -32.48 17.51 6.88
CA VAL A 13 -31.85 18.82 6.57
C VAL A 13 -32.44 19.30 5.26
N LYS A 14 -32.98 20.52 5.21
CA LYS A 14 -33.60 21.06 3.99
C LYS A 14 -32.49 21.45 3.01
N SER A 15 -32.78 21.40 1.70
CA SER A 15 -31.83 21.71 0.62
C SER A 15 -31.14 23.07 0.80
N ASN A 16 -31.88 24.10 1.21
CA ASN A 16 -31.32 25.44 1.49
C ASN A 16 -30.25 25.45 2.60
N ASP A 17 -30.33 24.57 3.59
CA ASP A 17 -29.34 24.51 4.67
C ASP A 17 -28.00 23.93 4.18
N LEU A 18 -28.03 23.06 3.16
CA LEU A 18 -26.82 22.43 2.61
C LEU A 18 -26.04 23.36 1.69
N GLU A 19 -26.70 24.26 0.98
CA GLU A 19 -26.02 25.25 0.13
C GLU A 19 -25.18 26.22 0.98
N ASP A 20 -25.71 26.64 2.12
CA ASP A 20 -24.99 27.48 3.09
C ASP A 20 -23.79 26.76 3.72
N ILE A 21 -23.93 25.46 4.00
CA ILE A 21 -22.85 24.64 4.58
C ILE A 21 -21.79 24.27 3.53
N TYR A 22 -22.22 24.05 2.28
CA TYR A 22 -21.39 23.55 1.18
C TYR A 22 -21.42 24.47 -0.04
N PRO A 23 -20.95 25.73 0.08
CA PRO A 23 -21.06 26.72 -0.99
C PRO A 23 -20.08 26.50 -2.15
N HIS A 24 -19.14 25.55 -2.02
CA HIS A 24 -18.07 25.32 -3.00
C HIS A 24 -17.75 23.82 -3.16
N ASP A 25 -17.38 23.42 -4.38
CA ASP A 25 -17.06 22.03 -4.75
C ASP A 25 -15.77 21.53 -4.11
N LEU A 26 -14.82 22.42 -3.84
CA LEU A 26 -13.58 22.13 -3.12
C LEU A 26 -13.68 22.66 -1.69
N GLN A 27 -13.31 21.82 -0.71
CA GLN A 27 -13.37 22.16 0.71
C GLN A 27 -11.98 22.05 1.35
N MET A 28 -11.70 22.93 2.30
CA MET A 28 -10.49 22.88 3.13
C MET A 28 -10.66 21.98 4.36
N TYR A 29 -11.89 21.51 4.64
CA TYR A 29 -12.27 20.72 5.82
C TYR A 29 -11.92 21.42 7.15
N ASP A 30 -12.28 22.70 7.26
CA ASP A 30 -11.95 23.56 8.40
C ASP A 30 -12.75 23.25 9.67
N PHE A 31 -13.92 22.62 9.54
CA PHE A 31 -14.81 22.33 10.67
C PHE A 31 -15.37 20.91 10.56
N PRO A 32 -15.61 20.21 11.67
CA PRO A 32 -16.20 18.88 11.63
C PRO A 32 -17.67 18.93 11.15
N PRO A 33 -18.13 17.90 10.41
CA PRO A 33 -19.52 17.82 9.98
C PRO A 33 -20.46 17.73 11.18
N ARG A 34 -21.59 18.42 11.09
CA ARG A 34 -22.66 18.41 12.11
C ARG A 34 -23.87 17.62 11.61
N GLY A 35 -24.58 16.98 12.53
CA GLY A 35 -25.78 16.20 12.24
C GLY A 35 -25.61 14.71 12.49
N GLU A 36 -26.61 13.93 12.10
CA GLU A 36 -26.65 12.48 12.29
C GLU A 36 -26.44 11.74 10.96
N VAL A 37 -25.71 10.62 11.03
CA VAL A 37 -25.52 9.69 9.92
C VAL A 37 -25.88 8.29 10.37
N LEU A 38 -26.43 7.50 9.45
CA LEU A 38 -26.66 6.07 9.72
C LEU A 38 -25.30 5.38 9.84
N LEU A 39 -25.17 4.41 10.75
CA LEU A 39 -23.92 3.65 10.92
C LEU A 39 -23.50 2.95 9.62
N THR A 40 -24.46 2.43 8.84
CA THR A 40 -24.19 1.82 7.53
C THR A 40 -23.65 2.84 6.53
N GLU A 41 -24.15 4.09 6.56
CA GLU A 41 -23.63 5.17 5.73
C GLU A 41 -22.21 5.57 6.19
N PHE A 42 -21.98 5.66 7.50
CA PHE A 42 -20.66 5.93 8.09
C PHE A 42 -19.61 4.91 7.63
N GLU A 43 -19.90 3.61 7.77
CA GLU A 43 -18.99 2.54 7.34
C GLU A 43 -18.75 2.55 5.82
N GLN A 44 -19.80 2.83 5.03
CA GLN A 44 -19.69 2.88 3.58
C GLN A 44 -18.80 4.05 3.14
N LEU A 45 -19.02 5.24 3.69
CA LEU A 45 -18.21 6.44 3.40
C LEU A 45 -16.74 6.23 3.77
N ALA A 46 -16.47 5.52 4.87
CA ALA A 46 -15.11 5.17 5.27
C ALA A 46 -14.44 4.25 4.23
N LYS A 47 -15.13 3.19 3.80
CA LYS A 47 -14.60 2.25 2.78
C LYS A 47 -14.41 2.93 1.44
N GLU A 48 -15.36 3.76 1.01
CA GLU A 48 -15.31 4.48 -0.26
C GLU A 48 -14.15 5.47 -0.32
N ARG A 49 -13.94 6.27 0.74
CA ARG A 49 -12.83 7.22 0.77
C ARG A 49 -11.48 6.53 0.86
N LEU A 50 -11.35 5.45 1.62
CA LEU A 50 -10.11 4.69 1.65
C LEU A 50 -9.75 4.17 0.24
N ARG A 51 -10.73 3.61 -0.49
CA ARG A 51 -10.53 3.16 -1.88
C ARG A 51 -10.12 4.32 -2.80
N LEU A 52 -10.74 5.49 -2.65
CA LEU A 52 -10.31 6.69 -3.37
C LEU A 52 -8.82 7.00 -3.09
N LEU A 53 -8.42 7.07 -1.82
CA LEU A 53 -7.03 7.42 -1.45
C LEU A 53 -6.02 6.37 -1.95
N LEU A 54 -6.40 5.09 -1.95
CA LEU A 54 -5.60 4.02 -2.57
C LEU A 54 -5.49 4.20 -4.09
N HIS A 55 -6.55 4.62 -4.78
CA HIS A 55 -6.48 4.95 -6.21
C HIS A 55 -5.58 6.15 -6.50
N ILE A 56 -5.56 7.15 -5.62
CA ILE A 56 -4.67 8.30 -5.72
C ILE A 56 -3.21 7.87 -5.56
N GLU A 57 -2.89 7.06 -4.54
CA GLU A 57 -1.54 6.52 -4.34
C GLU A 57 -1.08 5.71 -5.55
N ASN A 58 -1.94 4.82 -6.02
CA ASN A 58 -1.70 4.00 -7.20
C ASN A 58 -1.41 4.84 -8.45
N ASN A 59 -2.13 5.94 -8.63
CA ASN A 59 -1.93 6.85 -9.75
C ASN A 59 -0.64 7.66 -9.60
N ALA A 60 -0.29 8.07 -8.38
CA ALA A 60 0.97 8.77 -8.11
C ALA A 60 2.20 7.90 -8.40
N ASN A 61 2.09 6.57 -8.21
CA ASN A 61 3.16 5.60 -8.50
C ASN A 61 3.34 5.27 -9.99
N ARG A 62 2.46 5.77 -10.87
CA ARG A 62 2.50 5.51 -12.32
C ARG A 62 3.43 6.49 -13.02
N THR A 63 4.53 5.98 -13.58
CA THR A 63 5.56 6.77 -14.27
C THR A 63 5.21 7.09 -15.72
N ASP A 64 4.27 6.36 -16.31
CA ASP A 64 3.82 6.50 -17.69
C ASP A 64 2.97 7.77 -17.92
N PHE A 65 2.29 8.27 -16.87
CA PHE A 65 1.52 9.50 -16.97
C PHE A 65 2.41 10.73 -16.73
N LYS A 66 2.70 11.45 -17.81
CA LYS A 66 3.60 12.62 -17.82
C LYS A 66 2.85 13.91 -17.52
N THR A 67 1.57 13.98 -17.88
CA THR A 67 0.76 15.18 -17.69
C THR A 67 -0.24 15.03 -16.55
N LEU A 68 -0.68 16.16 -15.99
CA LEU A 68 -1.72 16.19 -14.96
C LEU A 68 -3.06 15.66 -15.49
N GLU A 69 -3.39 15.96 -16.75
CA GLU A 69 -4.66 15.55 -17.37
C GLU A 69 -4.70 14.04 -17.63
N GLU A 70 -3.60 13.41 -18.07
CA GLU A 70 -3.51 11.94 -18.15
C GLU A 70 -3.76 11.29 -16.79
N ARG A 71 -3.14 11.81 -15.72
CA ARG A 71 -3.35 11.31 -14.35
C ARG A 71 -4.81 11.47 -13.93
N LYS A 72 -5.43 12.62 -14.18
CA LYS A 72 -6.86 12.86 -13.87
C LYS A 72 -7.77 11.92 -14.64
N GLN A 73 -7.53 11.72 -15.94
CA GLN A 73 -8.34 10.84 -16.78
C GLN A 73 -8.24 9.38 -16.32
N ASN A 74 -7.03 8.91 -15.99
CA ASN A 74 -6.84 7.58 -15.43
C ASN A 74 -7.54 7.42 -14.07
N LEU A 75 -7.42 8.42 -13.18
CA LEU A 75 -8.10 8.41 -11.88
C LEU A 75 -9.62 8.34 -12.09
N ASN A 76 -10.18 9.16 -12.97
CA ASN A 76 -11.61 9.16 -13.27
C ASN A 76 -12.10 7.80 -13.76
N THR A 77 -11.34 7.18 -14.67
CA THR A 77 -11.66 5.86 -15.23
C THR A 77 -11.67 4.80 -14.13
N ALA A 78 -10.66 4.80 -13.25
CA ALA A 78 -10.57 3.89 -12.11
C ALA A 78 -11.72 4.10 -11.11
N LEU A 79 -12.00 5.35 -10.73
CA LEU A 79 -13.08 5.70 -9.81
C LEU A 79 -14.46 5.29 -10.36
N THR A 80 -14.70 5.53 -11.65
CA THR A 80 -15.95 5.17 -12.31
C THR A 80 -16.15 3.66 -12.37
N LYS A 81 -15.10 2.91 -12.70
CA LYS A 81 -15.09 1.45 -12.74
C LYS A 81 -15.43 0.83 -11.38
N ASP A 82 -14.91 1.41 -10.31
CA ASP A 82 -15.11 0.93 -8.93
C ASP A 82 -16.39 1.47 -8.26
N GLY A 83 -17.23 2.20 -9.01
CA GLY A 83 -18.50 2.73 -8.54
C GLY A 83 -18.40 3.99 -7.67
N LEU A 84 -17.22 4.61 -7.57
CA LEU A 84 -16.94 5.84 -6.82
C LEU A 84 -17.33 7.10 -7.61
N LYS A 85 -18.56 7.10 -8.15
CA LYS A 85 -19.04 8.08 -9.14
C LYS A 85 -19.02 9.51 -8.63
N TYR A 86 -19.29 9.74 -7.34
CA TYR A 86 -19.31 11.10 -6.80
C TYR A 86 -17.90 11.71 -6.67
N TYR A 87 -16.88 10.91 -6.38
CA TYR A 87 -15.49 11.39 -6.43
C TYR A 87 -15.03 11.64 -7.86
N ALA A 88 -15.43 10.79 -8.81
CA ALA A 88 -15.17 11.03 -10.23
C ALA A 88 -15.82 12.34 -10.72
N HIS A 89 -17.02 12.65 -10.22
CA HIS A 89 -17.69 13.93 -10.47
C HIS A 89 -16.94 15.11 -9.84
N LEU A 90 -16.62 15.04 -8.54
CA LEU A 90 -15.89 16.09 -7.82
C LEU A 90 -14.50 16.38 -8.38
N LEU A 91 -13.87 15.40 -9.06
CA LEU A 91 -12.57 15.56 -9.71
C LEU A 91 -12.58 16.63 -10.81
N TYR A 92 -13.71 16.84 -11.49
CA TYR A 92 -13.87 17.82 -12.58
C TYR A 92 -14.84 18.96 -12.24
N ALA A 93 -15.19 19.08 -10.97
CA ALA A 93 -16.09 20.13 -10.50
C ALA A 93 -15.40 21.50 -10.59
N LYS A 94 -16.13 22.50 -11.08
CA LYS A 94 -15.57 23.81 -11.45
C LYS A 94 -15.53 24.82 -10.31
N GLY A 95 -16.22 24.55 -9.20
CA GLY A 95 -16.12 25.35 -7.99
C GLY A 95 -17.48 25.77 -7.45
N CYS A 96 -18.16 26.67 -8.14
CA CYS A 96 -19.22 27.46 -7.51
C CYS A 96 -20.48 27.69 -8.33
N LYS A 97 -20.63 27.04 -9.49
CA LYS A 97 -21.86 27.12 -10.30
C LYS A 97 -23.06 26.67 -9.47
N THR A 98 -24.24 27.18 -9.82
CA THR A 98 -25.52 26.87 -9.15
C THR A 98 -25.62 25.36 -8.89
N PRO A 99 -25.48 24.91 -7.63
CA PRO A 99 -25.35 23.51 -7.34
C PRO A 99 -26.69 22.83 -7.50
N THR A 100 -26.70 21.66 -8.13
CA THR A 100 -27.86 20.78 -8.05
C THR A 100 -27.93 20.14 -6.66
N GLU A 101 -29.09 19.64 -6.27
CA GLU A 101 -29.23 18.86 -5.02
C GLU A 101 -28.22 17.69 -4.98
N THR A 102 -27.92 17.09 -6.14
CA THR A 102 -26.95 16.00 -6.23
C THR A 102 -25.54 16.47 -5.88
N ASP A 103 -25.15 17.66 -6.32
CA ASP A 103 -23.83 18.24 -6.05
C ASP A 103 -23.67 18.53 -4.55
N LEU A 104 -24.70 19.08 -3.91
CA LEU A 104 -24.73 19.31 -2.46
C LEU A 104 -24.59 18.01 -1.68
N GLN A 105 -25.25 16.93 -2.12
CA GLN A 105 -25.09 15.61 -1.51
C GLN A 105 -23.68 15.04 -1.70
N TYR A 106 -23.05 15.26 -2.85
CA TYR A 106 -21.66 14.85 -3.10
C TYR A 106 -20.68 15.62 -2.21
N ARG A 107 -20.85 16.94 -2.07
CA ARG A 107 -20.08 17.79 -1.15
C ARG A 107 -20.25 17.35 0.30
N ARG A 108 -21.47 16.99 0.73
CA ARG A 108 -21.75 16.43 2.06
C ARG A 108 -21.00 15.12 2.30
N LYS A 109 -21.11 14.17 1.37
CA LYS A 109 -20.42 12.86 1.48
C LYS A 109 -18.91 13.00 1.51
N ASP A 110 -18.35 13.87 0.67
CA ASP A 110 -16.93 14.21 0.67
C ASP A 110 -16.49 14.75 2.04
N HIS A 111 -17.22 15.73 2.58
CA HIS A 111 -16.93 16.28 3.90
C HIS A 111 -16.95 15.23 5.01
N ILE A 112 -18.02 14.44 5.10
CA ILE A 112 -18.19 13.44 6.16
C ILE A 112 -17.11 12.37 6.06
N SER A 113 -16.91 11.80 4.86
CA SER A 113 -15.94 10.74 4.64
C SER A 113 -14.51 11.17 4.99
N HIS A 114 -14.13 12.44 4.73
CA HIS A 114 -12.83 12.98 5.11
C HIS A 114 -12.56 12.87 6.61
N PHE A 115 -13.51 13.35 7.42
CA PHE A 115 -13.38 13.33 8.87
C PHE A 115 -13.42 11.91 9.43
N ILE A 116 -14.18 11.00 8.82
CA ILE A 116 -14.17 9.58 9.22
C ILE A 116 -12.77 8.97 9.02
N LEU A 117 -12.15 9.21 7.87
CA LEU A 117 -10.81 8.70 7.59
C LEU A 117 -9.75 9.35 8.48
N ARG A 118 -9.89 10.65 8.77
CA ARG A 118 -9.01 11.35 9.72
C ARG A 118 -9.02 10.67 11.09
N LEU A 119 -10.19 10.24 11.60
CA LEU A 119 -10.29 9.50 12.86
C LEU A 119 -9.57 8.13 12.80
N SER A 120 -9.60 7.45 11.65
CA SER A 120 -8.93 6.15 11.51
C SER A 120 -7.40 6.24 11.39
N HIS A 121 -6.86 7.34 10.85
CA HIS A 121 -5.43 7.48 10.55
C HIS A 121 -4.71 8.45 11.50
N CYS A 122 -5.32 8.86 12.62
CA CYS A 122 -4.75 9.91 13.48
C CYS A 122 -3.69 9.43 14.49
N PHE A 123 -3.53 8.12 14.73
CA PHE A 123 -2.63 7.59 15.77
C PHE A 123 -1.21 7.37 15.26
N GLU A 124 -1.04 6.45 14.30
CA GLU A 124 0.29 6.07 13.82
C GLU A 124 0.89 7.17 12.91
N PRO A 125 2.15 7.59 13.13
CA PRO A 125 2.80 8.64 12.33
C PRO A 125 2.85 8.33 10.83
N ASP A 126 3.08 7.08 10.47
CA ASP A 126 3.14 6.64 9.07
C ASP A 126 1.77 6.75 8.39
N ASN A 127 0.71 6.36 9.09
CA ASN A 127 -0.66 6.46 8.61
C ASN A 127 -1.14 7.91 8.51
N GLN A 128 -0.75 8.77 9.45
CA GLN A 128 -0.98 10.21 9.37
C GLN A 128 -0.32 10.78 8.12
N THR A 129 0.96 10.46 7.91
CA THR A 129 1.75 10.94 6.77
C THR A 129 1.15 10.47 5.46
N TRP A 130 0.78 9.19 5.36
CA TRP A 130 0.12 8.62 4.18
C TRP A 130 -1.21 9.33 3.88
N PHE A 131 -2.11 9.42 4.87
CA PHE A 131 -3.42 10.07 4.72
C PHE A 131 -3.27 11.52 4.26
N ILE A 132 -2.38 12.29 4.90
CA ILE A 132 -2.12 13.69 4.54
C ILE A 132 -1.61 13.78 3.10
N ASN A 133 -0.70 12.91 2.69
CA ASN A 133 -0.15 12.94 1.35
C ASN A 133 -1.22 12.62 0.29
N GLN A 134 -2.03 11.57 0.49
CA GLN A 134 -3.08 11.22 -0.47
C GLN A 134 -4.18 12.29 -0.55
N GLU A 135 -4.61 12.86 0.58
CA GLU A 135 -5.58 13.96 0.60
C GLU A 135 -5.06 15.21 -0.10
N VAL A 136 -3.78 15.55 0.12
CA VAL A 136 -3.13 16.69 -0.56
C VAL A 136 -3.07 16.47 -2.06
N GLU A 137 -2.72 15.26 -2.52
CA GLU A 137 -2.72 14.96 -3.96
C GLU A 137 -4.14 15.01 -4.56
N PHE A 138 -5.16 14.52 -3.84
CA PHE A 138 -6.54 14.66 -4.29
C PHE A 138 -6.98 16.11 -4.40
N PHE A 139 -6.65 16.91 -3.38
CA PHE A 139 -6.95 18.34 -3.34
C PHE A 139 -6.30 19.07 -4.52
N LYS A 140 -5.01 18.77 -4.82
CA LYS A 140 -4.32 19.31 -6.00
C LYS A 140 -5.07 19.00 -7.29
N LEU A 141 -5.46 17.74 -7.51
CA LEU A 141 -6.13 17.33 -8.74
C LEU A 141 -7.47 18.05 -8.92
N ARG A 142 -8.24 18.22 -7.84
CA ARG A 142 -9.52 18.96 -7.85
C ARG A 142 -9.32 20.46 -8.03
N PHE A 143 -8.32 21.06 -7.37
CA PHE A 143 -8.02 22.48 -7.50
C PHE A 143 -7.71 22.86 -8.95
N ASN A 144 -6.97 22.01 -9.68
CA ASN A 144 -6.65 22.24 -11.09
C ASN A 144 -7.86 22.10 -12.04
N SER A 145 -9.03 21.69 -11.54
CA SER A 145 -10.28 21.67 -12.33
C SER A 145 -11.14 22.93 -12.12
N LEU A 146 -10.79 23.78 -11.15
CA LEU A 146 -11.54 25.00 -10.87
C LEU A 146 -11.43 25.98 -12.03
N ASP A 147 -12.53 26.67 -12.33
CA ASP A 147 -12.48 27.85 -13.20
C ASP A 147 -12.11 29.10 -12.39
N LYS A 148 -11.92 30.23 -13.09
CA LYS A 148 -11.51 31.49 -12.47
C LYS A 148 -12.45 31.93 -11.35
N GLU A 149 -13.76 31.81 -11.58
CA GLU A 149 -14.80 32.14 -10.60
C GLU A 149 -14.74 31.22 -9.37
N GLY A 150 -14.49 29.92 -9.57
CA GLY A 150 -14.25 28.97 -8.49
C GLY A 150 -13.05 29.35 -7.62
N VAL A 151 -11.93 29.69 -8.24
CA VAL A 151 -10.72 30.12 -7.51
C VAL A 151 -10.96 31.41 -6.72
N GLU A 152 -11.61 32.41 -7.32
CA GLU A 152 -11.96 33.67 -6.66
C GLU A 152 -12.92 33.47 -5.48
N LYS A 153 -13.96 32.64 -5.66
CA LYS A 153 -14.87 32.32 -4.56
C LYS A 153 -14.14 31.61 -3.43
N LEU A 154 -13.28 30.64 -3.74
CA LEU A 154 -12.48 29.94 -2.73
C LEU A 154 -11.55 30.89 -1.96
N LEU A 155 -10.91 31.84 -2.65
CA LEU A 155 -10.12 32.91 -2.02
C LEU A 155 -10.97 33.79 -1.09
N SER A 156 -12.21 34.10 -1.47
CA SER A 156 -13.10 34.93 -0.63
C SER A 156 -13.62 34.18 0.62
N MET A 157 -13.79 32.87 0.51
CA MET A 157 -14.31 32.02 1.60
C MET A 157 -13.29 31.81 2.72
N HIS A 158 -12.02 31.66 2.36
CA HIS A 158 -10.94 31.44 3.33
C HIS A 158 -10.16 32.74 3.49
N LYS A 159 -9.99 33.21 4.74
CA LYS A 159 -9.20 34.43 5.06
C LYS A 159 -7.70 34.20 4.85
N ILE A 160 -7.28 33.93 3.62
CA ILE A 160 -5.91 33.69 3.22
C ILE A 160 -5.30 35.02 2.78
N ASP A 161 -4.17 35.40 3.38
CA ASP A 161 -3.40 36.56 2.92
C ASP A 161 -2.87 36.33 1.50
N CYS A 162 -3.70 36.72 0.52
CA CYS A 162 -3.45 36.60 -0.90
C CYS A 162 -4.22 37.71 -1.60
N GLN A 163 -3.51 38.60 -2.28
CA GLN A 163 -4.12 39.74 -2.97
C GLN A 163 -3.58 39.80 -4.39
N GLN A 164 -4.43 40.14 -5.36
CA GLN A 164 -3.97 40.41 -6.71
C GLN A 164 -3.15 41.71 -6.71
N ILE A 165 -2.04 41.74 -7.44
CA ILE A 165 -1.25 42.97 -7.59
C ILE A 165 -1.98 43.97 -8.48
N THR A 166 -1.77 45.27 -8.24
CA THR A 166 -2.35 46.30 -9.11
C THR A 166 -1.62 46.37 -10.46
N PRO A 167 -2.24 46.94 -11.50
CA PRO A 167 -1.56 47.16 -12.78
C PRO A 167 -0.26 47.97 -12.64
N GLU A 168 -0.25 48.96 -11.74
CA GLU A 168 0.92 49.81 -11.47
C GLU A 168 2.04 48.99 -10.81
N GLU A 169 1.74 48.22 -9.75
CA GLU A 169 2.70 47.29 -9.11
C GLU A 169 3.25 46.28 -10.13
N LYS A 170 2.41 45.84 -11.07
CA LYS A 170 2.79 44.86 -12.10
C LYS A 170 3.75 45.46 -13.13
N ASP A 171 3.52 46.69 -13.56
CA ASP A 171 4.38 47.39 -14.51
C ASP A 171 5.75 47.71 -13.89
N GLU A 172 5.78 48.08 -12.60
CA GLU A 172 7.03 48.32 -11.85
C GLU A 172 7.89 47.06 -11.71
N LEU A 173 7.28 45.90 -11.50
CA LEU A 173 7.97 44.62 -11.25
C LEU A 173 8.11 43.74 -12.50
N ARG A 174 7.82 44.28 -13.68
CA ARG A 174 7.62 43.50 -14.91
C ARG A 174 8.83 42.64 -15.29
N GLU A 175 10.03 43.21 -15.23
CA GLU A 175 11.29 42.53 -15.56
C GLU A 175 11.63 41.44 -14.53
N GLU A 176 11.41 41.71 -13.25
CA GLU A 176 11.64 40.77 -12.16
C GLU A 176 10.66 39.59 -12.21
N LEU A 177 9.38 39.87 -12.48
CA LEU A 177 8.36 38.85 -12.67
C LEU A 177 8.68 37.97 -13.89
N GLY A 178 9.12 38.58 -14.99
CA GLY A 178 9.52 37.87 -16.20
C GLY A 178 10.75 36.97 -16.00
N SER A 179 11.78 37.48 -15.34
CA SER A 179 13.04 36.75 -15.10
C SER A 179 12.91 35.66 -14.02
N SER A 180 12.02 35.82 -13.04
CA SER A 180 11.86 34.90 -11.91
C SER A 180 10.83 33.80 -12.15
N THR A 181 9.95 33.95 -13.14
CA THR A 181 8.81 33.04 -13.36
C THR A 181 8.97 32.24 -14.65
N ALA A 182 9.80 31.20 -14.60
CA ALA A 182 10.23 30.41 -15.77
C ALA A 182 9.12 29.83 -16.66
N LYS A 183 7.87 29.72 -16.16
CA LYS A 183 6.72 29.18 -16.91
C LYS A 183 5.86 30.26 -17.60
N VAL A 184 6.04 31.53 -17.26
CA VAL A 184 5.21 32.61 -17.78
C VAL A 184 5.85 33.17 -19.05
N LYS A 185 5.19 32.95 -20.20
CA LYS A 185 5.65 33.46 -21.50
C LYS A 185 5.32 34.94 -21.71
N ASN A 186 4.24 35.41 -21.10
CA ASN A 186 3.74 36.76 -21.24
C ASN A 186 3.25 37.27 -19.87
N VAL A 187 4.04 38.15 -19.27
CA VAL A 187 3.73 38.76 -17.96
C VAL A 187 2.44 39.59 -18.05
N ASP A 188 2.24 40.33 -19.13
CA ASP A 188 1.12 41.27 -19.32
C ASP A 188 -0.23 40.55 -19.27
N MET A 189 -0.32 39.37 -19.88
CA MET A 189 -1.54 38.54 -19.90
C MET A 189 -1.77 37.72 -18.62
N THR A 190 -0.76 37.62 -17.74
CA THR A 190 -0.80 36.75 -16.56
C THR A 190 -1.21 37.52 -15.31
N GLU A 191 -2.17 37.01 -14.55
CA GLU A 191 -2.54 37.57 -13.25
C GLU A 191 -1.56 37.12 -12.17
N PHE A 192 -1.08 38.07 -11.36
CA PHE A 192 -0.12 37.83 -10.28
C PHE A 192 -0.72 38.18 -8.92
N TYR A 193 -0.30 37.43 -7.91
CA TYR A 193 -0.77 37.56 -6.54
C TYR A 193 0.40 37.71 -5.58
N LYS A 194 0.24 38.60 -4.60
CA LYS A 194 1.15 38.78 -3.47
C LYS A 194 0.75 37.89 -2.30
N VAL A 195 1.69 37.08 -1.83
CA VAL A 195 1.50 36.15 -0.71
C VAL A 195 2.70 36.18 0.24
N PRO A 196 2.52 35.96 1.56
CA PRO A 196 3.64 35.76 2.47
C PRO A 196 4.50 34.58 2.02
N PHE A 197 5.82 34.78 1.92
CA PHE A 197 6.73 33.79 1.33
C PHE A 197 6.71 32.43 2.04
N GLN A 198 6.43 32.42 3.34
CA GLN A 198 6.36 31.21 4.16
C GLN A 198 5.23 30.27 3.71
N LYS A 199 4.22 30.76 2.98
CA LYS A 199 3.11 29.95 2.49
C LYS A 199 3.44 29.20 1.19
N VAL A 200 4.47 29.61 0.44
CA VAL A 200 4.83 29.05 -0.89
C VAL A 200 6.31 28.64 -0.98
N THR A 201 6.79 28.00 0.08
CA THR A 201 8.21 27.62 0.21
C THR A 201 8.72 26.63 -0.85
N ASP A 202 7.83 25.82 -1.41
CA ASP A 202 8.12 24.91 -2.52
C ASP A 202 8.48 25.67 -3.81
N LEU A 203 7.74 26.76 -4.12
CA LEU A 203 8.03 27.60 -5.28
C LEU A 203 9.38 28.31 -5.14
N ILE A 204 9.64 28.84 -3.94
CA ILE A 204 10.88 29.55 -3.60
C ILE A 204 12.10 28.63 -3.68
N ARG A 205 11.99 27.42 -3.10
CA ARG A 205 13.07 26.41 -3.16
C ARG A 205 13.45 26.07 -4.60
N SER A 206 12.46 26.05 -5.50
CA SER A 206 12.67 25.81 -6.93
C SER A 206 13.04 27.05 -7.74
N ARG A 207 13.17 28.23 -7.11
CA ARG A 207 13.43 29.53 -7.77
C ARG A 207 12.47 29.82 -8.92
N ARG A 208 11.17 29.60 -8.70
CA ARG A 208 10.11 29.77 -9.72
C ARG A 208 9.23 31.00 -9.52
N VAL A 209 9.55 31.85 -8.54
CA VAL A 209 8.75 33.01 -8.15
C VAL A 209 9.65 34.16 -7.75
N TYR A 210 9.18 35.38 -7.97
CA TYR A 210 9.86 36.59 -7.49
C TYR A 210 9.58 36.80 -6.00
N LEU A 211 10.59 37.29 -5.27
CA LEU A 211 10.52 37.54 -3.83
C LEU A 211 11.03 38.95 -3.54
N ASN A 212 10.21 39.76 -2.87
CA ASN A 212 10.60 41.10 -2.42
C ASN A 212 10.08 41.34 -1.00
N GLN A 213 10.96 41.77 -0.09
CA GLN A 213 10.61 42.13 1.30
C GLN A 213 9.74 41.10 2.06
N GLY A 214 9.98 39.80 1.85
CA GLY A 214 9.21 38.72 2.50
C GLY A 214 7.86 38.41 1.85
N ILE A 215 7.57 39.02 0.70
CA ILE A 215 6.39 38.76 -0.12
C ILE A 215 6.81 38.05 -1.40
N ALA A 216 6.19 36.90 -1.66
CA ALA A 216 6.34 36.18 -2.91
C ALA A 216 5.25 36.60 -3.90
N PHE A 217 5.63 36.77 -5.16
CA PHE A 217 4.74 37.11 -6.25
C PHE A 217 4.55 35.88 -7.14
N ILE A 218 3.34 35.36 -7.16
CA ILE A 218 3.02 34.08 -7.81
C ILE A 218 1.99 34.29 -8.92
N PRO A 219 2.12 33.63 -10.08
CA PRO A 219 1.08 33.67 -11.11
C PRO A 219 -0.15 32.88 -10.66
N GLN A 220 -1.32 33.18 -11.25
CA GLN A 220 -2.58 32.49 -10.97
C GLN A 220 -2.45 30.95 -11.03
N THR A 221 -1.66 30.43 -11.97
CA THR A 221 -1.42 28.99 -12.14
C THR A 221 -0.71 28.33 -10.96
N ASP A 222 0.04 29.10 -10.16
CA ASP A 222 0.75 28.60 -8.98
C ASP A 222 -0.03 28.86 -7.68
N LEU A 223 -1.25 29.45 -7.71
CA LEU A 223 -2.13 29.56 -6.53
C LEU A 223 -2.42 28.20 -5.88
N VAL A 224 -2.39 27.11 -6.67
CA VAL A 224 -2.52 25.76 -6.15
C VAL A 224 -1.49 25.45 -5.05
N SER A 225 -0.27 25.96 -5.16
CA SER A 225 0.80 25.76 -4.15
C SER A 225 0.42 26.40 -2.80
N LEU A 226 -0.10 27.63 -2.83
CA LEU A 226 -0.58 28.35 -1.65
C LEU A 226 -1.68 27.54 -0.93
N PHE A 227 -2.73 27.13 -1.67
CA PHE A 227 -3.84 26.39 -1.08
C PHE A 227 -3.43 25.02 -0.57
N VAL A 228 -2.56 24.32 -1.28
CA VAL A 228 -1.98 23.03 -0.83
C VAL A 228 -1.23 23.18 0.48
N SER A 229 -0.45 24.26 0.63
CA SER A 229 0.29 24.55 1.86
C SER A 229 -0.65 24.80 3.03
N CYS A 230 -1.66 25.66 2.85
CA CYS A 230 -2.71 25.91 3.84
C CYS A 230 -3.49 24.64 4.19
N PHE A 231 -3.85 23.83 3.19
CA PHE A 231 -4.60 22.60 3.36
C PHE A 231 -3.80 21.55 4.13
N ARG A 232 -2.55 21.30 3.74
CA ARG A 232 -1.63 20.40 4.45
C ARG A 232 -1.48 20.82 5.92
N LYS A 233 -1.33 22.12 6.18
CA LYS A 233 -1.26 22.64 7.55
C LYS A 233 -2.55 22.35 8.32
N ASN A 234 -3.73 22.60 7.74
CA ASN A 234 -5.01 22.27 8.39
C ASN A 234 -5.13 20.77 8.72
N LEU A 235 -4.69 19.88 7.82
CA LEU A 235 -4.71 18.44 8.08
C LEU A 235 -3.81 18.04 9.25
N VAL A 236 -2.57 18.56 9.30
CA VAL A 236 -1.61 18.30 10.38
C VAL A 236 -2.14 18.83 11.71
N ASP A 237 -2.58 20.09 11.73
CA ASP A 237 -3.07 20.76 12.93
C ASP A 237 -4.35 20.10 13.46
N GLY A 238 -5.15 19.47 12.60
CA GLY A 238 -6.36 18.72 12.97
C GLY A 238 -6.14 17.30 13.50
N MET A 239 -4.93 16.74 13.43
CA MET A 239 -4.65 15.37 13.91
C MET A 239 -4.82 15.19 15.42
N PRO A 240 -4.31 16.10 16.29
CA PRO A 240 -4.48 15.98 17.74
C PRO A 240 -5.96 15.97 18.17
N ASP A 241 -6.78 16.81 17.55
CA ASP A 241 -8.23 16.87 17.83
C ASP A 241 -8.96 15.59 17.41
N ALA A 242 -8.54 14.98 16.29
CA ALA A 242 -9.04 13.69 15.86
C ALA A 242 -8.69 12.59 16.89
N ARG A 243 -7.45 12.54 17.40
CA ARG A 243 -7.04 11.57 18.43
C ARG A 243 -7.88 11.73 19.70
N MET A 244 -8.06 12.97 20.16
CA MET A 244 -8.87 13.26 21.34
C MET A 244 -10.33 12.83 21.13
N SER A 245 -10.88 13.03 19.93
CA SER A 245 -12.24 12.61 19.58
C SER A 245 -12.38 11.08 19.64
N VAL A 246 -11.43 10.32 19.08
CA VAL A 246 -11.43 8.86 19.19
C VAL A 246 -11.31 8.41 20.65
N GLY A 247 -10.48 9.08 21.45
CA GLY A 247 -10.34 8.79 22.89
C GLY A 247 -11.66 9.00 23.67
N ARG A 248 -12.48 9.99 23.30
CA ARG A 248 -13.81 10.21 23.91
C ARG A 248 -14.83 9.15 23.51
N MET A 249 -14.61 8.50 22.37
CA MET A 249 -15.46 7.43 21.84
C MET A 249 -14.97 6.04 22.27
N TYR A 250 -13.97 5.99 23.16
CA TYR A 250 -13.41 4.77 23.72
C TYR A 250 -14.51 3.98 24.46
N GLY A 251 -14.93 2.87 23.86
CA GLY A 251 -16.02 2.02 24.36
C GLY A 251 -17.17 1.82 23.38
N ASP A 252 -17.29 2.61 22.31
CA ASP A 252 -18.26 2.32 21.24
C ASP A 252 -17.66 1.26 20.29
N GLU A 253 -18.03 0.00 20.50
CA GLU A 253 -17.56 -1.12 19.68
C GLU A 253 -17.88 -0.96 18.19
N ARG A 254 -18.97 -0.26 17.84
CA ARG A 254 -19.39 -0.09 16.45
C ARG A 254 -18.40 0.79 15.70
N ILE A 255 -18.00 1.89 16.32
CA ILE A 255 -17.08 2.85 15.72
C ILE A 255 -15.65 2.32 15.79
N ALA A 256 -15.25 1.72 16.91
CA ALA A 256 -13.96 1.04 17.03
C ALA A 256 -13.80 -0.07 15.97
N SER A 257 -14.83 -0.88 15.74
CA SER A 257 -14.84 -1.92 14.70
C SER A 257 -14.71 -1.31 13.31
N CYS A 258 -15.49 -0.26 13.01
CA CYS A 258 -15.41 0.44 11.73
C CYS A 258 -13.99 0.99 11.47
N LEU A 259 -13.42 1.76 12.41
CA LEU A 259 -12.11 2.39 12.24
C LEU A 259 -11.00 1.33 12.09
N LYS A 260 -11.05 0.24 12.85
CA LYS A 260 -10.12 -0.90 12.70
C LYS A 260 -10.28 -1.59 11.34
N SER A 261 -11.51 -1.75 10.85
CA SER A 261 -11.76 -2.40 9.55
C SER A 261 -11.18 -1.60 8.38
N VAL A 262 -11.18 -0.27 8.47
CA VAL A 262 -10.61 0.64 7.47
C VAL A 262 -9.08 0.52 7.47
N HIS A 263 -8.45 0.49 8.64
CA HIS A 263 -7.00 0.30 8.77
C HIS A 263 -6.53 -0.99 8.10
N ASN A 264 -7.24 -2.09 8.36
CA ASN A 264 -6.96 -3.40 7.76
C ASN A 264 -7.10 -3.41 6.23
N VAL A 265 -7.91 -2.53 5.63
CA VAL A 265 -8.04 -2.43 4.16
C VAL A 265 -6.89 -1.62 3.57
N SER A 266 -6.31 -0.68 4.31
CA SER A 266 -5.11 0.08 3.91
C SER A 266 -3.87 -0.82 3.88
N GLU A 267 -3.71 -1.67 4.91
CA GLU A 267 -2.65 -2.69 4.98
C GLU A 267 -2.86 -3.84 3.99
N ARG A 268 -4.11 -4.09 3.58
CA ARG A 268 -4.41 -4.93 2.42
C ARG A 268 -4.13 -4.14 1.15
N THR A 269 -2.86 -3.84 0.89
CA THR A 269 -2.37 -3.89 -0.48
C THR A 269 -2.78 -5.27 -0.99
N THR A 270 -3.86 -5.33 -1.76
CA THR A 270 -4.62 -6.53 -2.12
C THR A 270 -3.73 -7.77 -2.06
N VAL A 271 -3.77 -8.52 -0.96
CA VAL A 271 -2.95 -9.72 -0.80
C VAL A 271 -3.53 -10.72 -1.77
N LEU A 272 -2.99 -10.69 -2.98
CA LEU A 272 -3.42 -11.50 -4.08
C LEU A 272 -2.70 -12.83 -3.92
N TRP A 273 -3.37 -13.70 -3.19
CA TRP A 273 -3.05 -15.12 -3.14
C TRP A 273 -3.39 -15.71 -4.49
N THR A 274 -2.42 -16.37 -5.12
CA THR A 274 -2.73 -17.18 -6.28
C THR A 274 -3.48 -18.42 -5.80
N SER A 275 -4.66 -18.71 -6.37
CA SER A 275 -5.43 -19.92 -6.05
C SER A 275 -4.88 -21.18 -6.74
N ALA A 276 -4.03 -21.00 -7.76
CA ALA A 276 -3.32 -22.07 -8.44
C ALA A 276 -2.06 -22.45 -7.66
N ALA A 277 -1.86 -23.76 -7.46
CA ALA A 277 -0.63 -24.27 -6.87
C ALA A 277 0.55 -23.99 -7.81
N THR A 278 1.62 -23.38 -7.28
CA THR A 278 2.87 -23.20 -8.01
C THR A 278 3.85 -24.31 -7.60
N PRO A 279 4.21 -25.23 -8.50
CA PRO A 279 5.08 -26.34 -8.15
C PRO A 279 6.55 -25.90 -8.01
N ILE A 280 7.28 -26.55 -7.10
CA ILE A 280 8.61 -26.09 -6.66
C ILE A 280 9.71 -26.24 -7.71
N ASP A 281 9.56 -27.18 -8.65
CA ASP A 281 10.47 -27.42 -9.78
C ASP A 281 10.48 -26.23 -10.75
N LYS A 282 9.41 -25.44 -10.80
CA LYS A 282 9.30 -24.24 -11.63
C LYS A 282 9.92 -22.99 -11.02
N LEU A 283 10.28 -22.99 -9.73
CA LEU A 283 10.73 -21.77 -9.05
C LEU A 283 12.02 -21.19 -9.66
N ASP A 284 12.93 -22.04 -10.14
CA ASP A 284 14.18 -21.58 -10.77
C ASP A 284 13.92 -20.86 -12.10
N GLU A 285 12.99 -21.39 -12.90
CA GLU A 285 12.53 -20.79 -14.16
C GLU A 285 11.81 -19.46 -13.88
N LEU A 286 10.83 -19.50 -12.97
CA LEU A 286 10.03 -18.34 -12.57
C LEU A 286 10.87 -17.21 -11.97
N SER A 287 11.99 -17.54 -11.31
CA SER A 287 12.90 -16.54 -10.76
C SER A 287 13.51 -15.64 -11.83
N LYS A 288 13.66 -16.14 -13.05
CA LYS A 288 14.27 -15.42 -14.17
C LYS A 288 13.23 -14.65 -14.97
N THR A 289 12.02 -15.17 -15.09
CA THR A 289 10.98 -14.62 -15.97
C THR A 289 9.93 -13.77 -15.27
N SER A 290 9.68 -14.02 -13.97
CA SER A 290 8.48 -13.49 -13.30
C SER A 290 8.70 -12.96 -11.89
N TYR A 291 9.89 -13.11 -11.31
CA TYR A 291 10.17 -12.52 -10.00
C TYR A 291 10.56 -11.05 -10.13
N PRO A 292 10.05 -10.18 -9.24
CA PRO A 292 10.65 -8.87 -9.06
C PRO A 292 12.09 -9.02 -8.57
N LEU A 293 12.91 -8.00 -8.81
CA LEU A 293 14.34 -8.01 -8.49
C LEU A 293 14.62 -8.41 -7.03
N CYS A 294 13.80 -7.94 -6.08
CA CYS A 294 13.93 -8.29 -4.65
C CYS A 294 13.81 -9.79 -4.37
N MET A 295 12.90 -10.49 -5.06
CA MET A 295 12.68 -11.92 -4.84
C MET A 295 13.67 -12.76 -5.67
N ARG A 296 14.07 -12.28 -6.84
CA ARG A 296 15.13 -12.93 -7.64
C ARG A 296 16.46 -12.95 -6.89
N VAL A 297 16.85 -11.84 -6.26
CA VAL A 297 18.06 -11.76 -5.43
C VAL A 297 18.02 -12.77 -4.27
N LEU A 298 16.90 -12.85 -3.55
CA LEU A 298 16.73 -13.81 -2.45
C LEU A 298 16.79 -15.26 -2.93
N HIS A 299 16.16 -15.56 -4.06
CA HIS A 299 16.18 -16.89 -4.66
C HIS A 299 17.60 -17.31 -5.08
N GLU A 300 18.34 -16.42 -5.74
CA GLU A 300 19.73 -16.67 -6.11
C GLU A 300 20.64 -16.84 -4.91
N ALA A 301 20.48 -15.99 -3.87
CA ALA A 301 21.23 -16.10 -2.63
C ALA A 301 20.97 -17.45 -1.93
N LEU A 302 19.71 -17.89 -1.90
CA LEU A 302 19.34 -19.20 -1.37
C LEU A 302 20.00 -20.33 -2.16
N ARG A 303 19.94 -20.31 -3.49
CA ARG A 303 20.55 -21.33 -4.35
C ARG A 303 22.08 -21.34 -4.31
N THR A 304 22.71 -20.19 -4.08
CA THR A 304 24.18 -20.05 -4.05
C THR A 304 24.76 -20.38 -2.69
N HIS A 305 24.14 -19.87 -1.62
CA HIS A 305 24.66 -19.98 -0.27
C HIS A 305 24.06 -21.15 0.50
N HIS A 306 23.01 -21.79 -0.03
CA HIS A 306 22.27 -22.89 0.60
C HIS A 306 21.72 -22.52 1.98
N HIS A 307 21.50 -21.22 2.21
CA HIS A 307 21.00 -20.66 3.47
C HIS A 307 20.48 -19.24 3.25
N LEU A 308 19.50 -18.84 4.05
CA LEU A 308 19.07 -17.45 4.21
C LEU A 308 18.94 -17.12 5.70
N LYS A 309 19.31 -15.89 6.06
CA LYS A 309 19.05 -15.31 7.39
C LYS A 309 17.56 -15.08 7.62
N ASN A 310 17.17 -14.81 8.86
CA ASN A 310 15.77 -14.80 9.30
C ASN A 310 14.86 -13.90 8.43
N SER A 311 15.21 -12.62 8.29
CA SER A 311 14.43 -11.67 7.50
C SER A 311 14.31 -12.08 6.03
N GLY A 312 15.37 -12.66 5.45
CA GLY A 312 15.33 -13.22 4.10
C GLY A 312 14.41 -14.44 3.97
N ARG A 313 14.40 -15.33 4.98
CA ARG A 313 13.47 -16.47 5.01
C ARG A 313 12.02 -16.02 5.13
N ILE A 314 11.73 -15.00 5.93
CA ILE A 314 10.37 -14.46 6.09
C ILE A 314 9.93 -13.78 4.79
N GLN A 315 10.72 -12.85 4.25
CA GLN A 315 10.38 -12.14 3.01
C GLN A 315 10.18 -13.11 1.84
N TYR A 316 11.12 -14.03 1.61
CA TYR A 316 11.03 -14.97 0.51
C TYR A 316 9.96 -16.05 0.74
N GLY A 317 9.90 -16.60 1.96
CA GLY A 317 8.95 -17.63 2.36
C GLY A 317 7.49 -17.20 2.22
N LEU A 318 7.18 -15.98 2.68
CA LEU A 318 5.85 -15.41 2.51
C LEU A 318 5.54 -15.10 1.04
N PHE A 319 6.52 -14.64 0.26
CA PHE A 319 6.34 -14.42 -1.18
C PHE A 319 5.98 -15.72 -1.92
N ILE A 320 6.73 -16.81 -1.71
CA ILE A 320 6.46 -18.08 -2.39
C ILE A 320 5.14 -18.72 -1.94
N LYS A 321 4.77 -18.53 -0.67
CA LYS A 321 3.43 -18.87 -0.17
C LYS A 321 2.35 -18.07 -0.94
N GLY A 322 2.58 -16.77 -1.15
CA GLY A 322 1.68 -15.89 -1.89
C GLY A 322 1.46 -16.27 -3.36
N ILE A 323 2.49 -16.78 -4.03
CA ILE A 323 2.37 -17.29 -5.42
C ILE A 323 1.79 -18.71 -5.48
N GLY A 324 1.44 -19.32 -4.34
CA GLY A 324 0.73 -20.60 -4.29
C GLY A 324 1.61 -21.84 -4.08
N VAL A 325 2.85 -21.70 -3.59
CA VAL A 325 3.61 -22.87 -3.11
C VAL A 325 2.92 -23.43 -1.87
N THR A 326 2.69 -24.75 -1.84
CA THR A 326 2.02 -25.41 -0.72
C THR A 326 2.93 -25.56 0.49
N LEU A 327 2.38 -25.86 1.68
CA LEU A 327 3.21 -26.06 2.87
C LEU A 327 4.14 -27.26 2.70
N GLU A 328 3.62 -28.36 2.16
CA GLU A 328 4.35 -29.59 1.91
C GLU A 328 5.52 -29.32 0.95
N ASP A 329 5.24 -28.61 -0.14
CA ASP A 329 6.22 -28.22 -1.14
C ASP A 329 7.26 -27.25 -0.57
N ALA A 330 6.84 -26.26 0.23
CA ALA A 330 7.75 -25.33 0.88
C ALA A 330 8.70 -26.07 1.84
N LEU A 331 8.18 -26.96 2.69
CA LEU A 331 9.01 -27.78 3.58
C LEU A 331 10.02 -28.60 2.79
N SER A 332 9.59 -29.24 1.69
CA SER A 332 10.49 -29.99 0.81
C SER A 332 11.56 -29.08 0.21
N PHE A 333 11.16 -27.95 -0.38
CA PHE A 333 12.06 -26.98 -1.01
C PHE A 333 13.12 -26.44 -0.05
N TRP A 334 12.71 -25.95 1.12
CA TRP A 334 13.64 -25.43 2.12
C TRP A 334 14.55 -26.53 2.68
N LYS A 335 14.00 -27.73 2.93
CA LYS A 335 14.79 -28.87 3.44
C LYS A 335 15.87 -29.26 2.43
N THR A 336 15.50 -29.54 1.18
CA THR A 336 16.43 -29.91 0.12
C THR A 336 17.56 -28.90 -0.04
N GLU A 337 17.25 -27.60 0.02
CA GLU A 337 18.26 -26.57 -0.16
C GLU A 337 19.16 -26.41 1.08
N PHE A 338 18.59 -26.33 2.28
CA PHE A 338 19.37 -26.14 3.52
C PHE A 338 20.21 -27.35 3.86
N THR A 339 19.75 -28.57 3.54
CA THR A 339 20.50 -29.79 3.86
C THR A 339 21.79 -29.97 3.07
N LYS A 340 22.05 -29.11 2.07
CA LYS A 340 23.35 -29.05 1.39
C LYS A 340 24.47 -28.52 2.31
N LYS A 341 24.12 -27.79 3.38
CA LYS A 341 25.09 -27.27 4.38
C LYS A 341 24.72 -27.60 5.83
N ILE A 342 23.47 -27.96 6.10
CA ILE A 342 22.92 -28.16 7.44
C ILE A 342 22.50 -29.62 7.60
N ASP A 343 22.69 -30.20 8.78
CA ASP A 343 22.21 -31.54 9.07
C ASP A 343 20.66 -31.62 8.98
N PRO A 344 20.08 -32.67 8.36
CA PRO A 344 18.62 -32.82 8.26
C PRO A 344 17.89 -32.79 9.61
N GLY A 345 18.46 -33.37 10.66
CA GLY A 345 17.88 -33.34 12.01
C GLY A 345 17.91 -31.94 12.62
N LYS A 346 18.93 -31.14 12.30
CA LYS A 346 18.98 -29.71 12.65
C LYS A 346 17.94 -28.90 11.89
N PHE A 347 17.71 -29.19 10.61
CA PHE A 347 16.65 -28.55 9.83
C PHE A 347 15.27 -28.76 10.47
N ASP A 348 14.93 -30.00 10.77
CA ASP A 348 13.62 -30.37 11.31
C ASP A 348 13.35 -29.71 12.68
N LYS A 349 14.40 -29.49 13.49
CA LYS A 349 14.31 -28.83 14.79
C LYS A 349 14.24 -27.30 14.70
N GLU A 350 15.06 -26.68 13.86
CA GLU A 350 15.26 -25.22 13.89
C GLU A 350 14.43 -24.45 12.85
N TYR A 351 14.03 -25.09 11.74
CA TYR A 351 13.47 -24.38 10.59
C TYR A 351 12.08 -24.85 10.20
N ALA A 352 11.78 -26.15 10.33
CA ALA A 352 10.49 -26.70 9.92
C ALA A 352 9.32 -26.07 10.70
N TYR A 353 9.50 -25.80 12.00
CA TYR A 353 8.52 -25.10 12.85
C TYR A 353 8.20 -23.70 12.29
N THR A 354 9.22 -22.88 12.04
CA THR A 354 9.05 -21.53 11.51
C THR A 354 8.32 -21.52 10.16
N ILE A 355 8.58 -22.51 9.30
CA ILE A 355 7.89 -22.65 8.01
C ILE A 355 6.41 -22.97 8.23
N ARG A 356 6.07 -23.94 9.09
CA ARG A 356 4.66 -24.28 9.40
C ARG A 356 3.91 -23.12 10.05
N HIS A 357 4.59 -22.39 10.94
CA HIS A 357 4.08 -21.18 11.56
C HIS A 357 3.76 -20.10 10.52
N THR A 358 4.65 -19.88 9.54
CA THR A 358 4.44 -18.93 8.42
C THR A 358 3.19 -19.29 7.60
N TYR A 359 2.82 -20.57 7.52
CA TYR A 359 1.61 -21.06 6.83
C TYR A 359 0.37 -21.14 7.74
N GLY A 360 0.47 -20.73 9.01
CA GLY A 360 -0.65 -20.71 9.96
C GLY A 360 -1.07 -22.09 10.46
N LYS A 361 -0.20 -23.11 10.37
CA LYS A 361 -0.49 -24.48 10.83
C LYS A 361 0.00 -24.77 12.26
N GLU A 362 0.73 -23.84 12.89
CA GLU A 362 1.23 -23.93 14.26
C GLU A 362 1.05 -22.57 14.99
N GLY A 363 1.09 -22.55 16.33
CA GLY A 363 0.92 -21.33 17.14
C GLY A 363 -0.52 -20.79 17.21
N LYS A 364 -0.69 -19.45 17.20
CA LYS A 364 -2.01 -18.76 17.19
C LYS A 364 -2.82 -18.96 15.91
N GLN A 365 -2.35 -19.77 14.95
CA GLN A 365 -2.93 -19.96 13.62
C GLN A 365 -3.09 -18.65 12.82
N THR A 366 -2.22 -17.68 13.06
CA THR A 366 -2.21 -16.43 12.28
C THR A 366 -1.72 -16.72 10.86
N ASN A 367 -2.59 -16.55 9.87
CA ASN A 367 -2.23 -16.71 8.47
C ASN A 367 -1.42 -15.48 8.00
N TYR A 368 -0.09 -15.51 8.20
CA TYR A 368 0.79 -14.40 7.84
C TYR A 368 0.69 -14.03 6.36
N THR A 369 0.56 -12.74 6.08
CA THR A 369 0.44 -12.19 4.74
C THR A 369 1.80 -11.91 4.13
N PRO A 370 1.98 -12.13 2.81
CA PRO A 370 3.09 -11.60 2.03
C PRO A 370 3.41 -10.13 2.35
N LEU A 371 4.70 -9.82 2.36
CA LEU A 371 5.18 -8.47 2.65
C LEU A 371 4.96 -7.57 1.43
N GLY A 372 4.28 -6.44 1.62
CA GLY A 372 4.14 -5.38 0.62
C GLY A 372 5.44 -4.63 0.36
N CYS A 373 5.53 -3.94 -0.78
CA CYS A 373 6.74 -3.21 -1.16
C CYS A 373 7.11 -2.15 -0.12
N THR A 374 6.16 -1.41 0.44
CA THR A 374 6.41 -0.39 1.47
C THR A 374 7.13 -0.97 2.68
N LYS A 375 6.69 -2.12 3.20
CA LYS A 375 7.33 -2.81 4.33
C LYS A 375 8.73 -3.32 3.99
N ILE A 376 8.91 -3.88 2.79
CA ILE A 376 10.22 -4.36 2.29
C ILE A 376 11.19 -3.19 2.10
N ILE A 377 10.68 -2.03 1.67
CA ILE A 377 11.45 -0.79 1.53
C ILE A 377 11.80 -0.24 2.91
N SER A 378 10.89 -0.18 3.89
CA SER A 378 11.19 0.38 5.22
C SER A 378 12.06 -0.51 6.11
N SER A 379 12.15 -1.81 5.82
CA SER A 379 12.93 -2.78 6.60
C SER A 379 14.43 -2.44 6.68
N ALA A 380 15.01 -2.56 7.87
CA ALA A 380 16.46 -2.47 8.04
C ALA A 380 17.18 -3.69 7.42
N VAL A 381 18.29 -3.44 6.72
CA VAL A 381 19.10 -4.48 6.07
C VAL A 381 20.56 -4.30 6.49
N SER A 382 21.14 -5.33 7.12
CA SER A 382 22.54 -5.32 7.55
C SER A 382 23.47 -5.86 6.46
N ALA A 383 24.78 -5.64 6.63
CA ALA A 383 25.78 -6.21 5.74
C ALA A 383 25.70 -7.75 5.68
N GLY A 384 25.77 -8.31 4.47
CA GLY A 384 25.66 -9.74 4.23
C GLY A 384 24.24 -10.30 4.37
N GLU A 385 23.22 -9.44 4.36
CA GLU A 385 21.81 -9.84 4.25
C GLU A 385 21.29 -9.54 2.84
N TYR A 386 20.43 -10.42 2.32
CA TYR A 386 19.93 -10.34 0.94
C TYR A 386 18.47 -9.89 0.86
N HIS A 387 17.82 -9.61 2.00
CA HIS A 387 16.43 -9.15 2.05
C HIS A 387 16.33 -7.63 1.82
N GLY A 388 15.11 -7.13 1.78
CA GLY A 388 14.79 -5.74 1.48
C GLY A 388 14.62 -5.48 -0.03
N CYS A 389 14.45 -4.20 -0.37
CA CYS A 389 14.32 -3.74 -1.75
C CYS A 389 15.71 -3.42 -2.34
N PRO A 390 16.13 -4.09 -3.43
CA PRO A 390 17.42 -3.81 -4.09
C PRO A 390 17.57 -2.36 -4.54
N PHE A 391 16.48 -1.72 -4.98
CA PHE A 391 16.49 -0.32 -5.42
C PHE A 391 16.74 0.68 -4.28
N LYS A 392 16.57 0.28 -3.01
CA LYS A 392 16.86 1.12 -1.85
C LYS A 392 18.15 0.70 -1.13
N HIS A 393 18.33 -0.60 -0.92
CA HIS A 393 19.34 -1.11 0.01
C HIS A 393 20.65 -1.55 -0.66
N MET A 394 20.67 -1.80 -1.96
CA MET A 394 21.93 -2.03 -2.68
C MET A 394 22.57 -0.69 -3.05
N ASP A 395 23.89 -0.61 -2.96
CA ASP A 395 24.61 0.53 -3.50
C ASP A 395 24.52 0.55 -5.04
N GLN A 396 24.72 1.73 -5.63
CA GLN A 396 24.55 1.91 -7.07
C GLN A 396 25.49 1.04 -7.91
N GLY A 397 26.71 0.77 -7.44
CA GLY A 397 27.67 -0.06 -8.16
C GLY A 397 27.19 -1.51 -8.24
N SER A 398 26.84 -2.07 -7.08
CA SER A 398 26.27 -3.42 -6.98
C SER A 398 24.97 -3.56 -7.77
N LEU A 399 24.08 -2.57 -7.72
CA LEU A 399 22.83 -2.58 -8.47
C LEU A 399 23.07 -2.61 -9.99
N ARG A 400 23.96 -1.75 -10.51
CA ARG A 400 24.34 -1.73 -11.94
C ARG A 400 24.92 -3.07 -12.38
N GLN A 401 25.86 -3.62 -11.61
CA GLN A 401 26.47 -4.90 -11.91
C GLN A 401 25.43 -6.03 -11.91
N LYS A 402 24.51 -6.04 -10.95
CA LYS A 402 23.45 -7.06 -10.86
C LYS A 402 22.51 -7.00 -12.06
N LEU A 403 22.06 -5.80 -12.45
CA LEU A 403 21.21 -5.61 -13.63
C LEU A 403 21.94 -5.99 -14.93
N PHE A 404 23.21 -5.62 -15.06
CA PHE A 404 24.04 -6.02 -16.19
C PHE A 404 24.16 -7.55 -16.32
N ASN A 405 24.41 -8.24 -15.20
CA ASN A 405 24.49 -9.70 -15.17
C ASN A 405 23.15 -10.38 -15.53
N TYR A 406 22.03 -9.65 -15.44
CA TYR A 406 20.72 -10.13 -15.85
C TYR A 406 20.37 -9.81 -17.30
N GLY A 407 21.32 -9.23 -18.05
CA GLY A 407 21.13 -8.88 -19.46
C GLY A 407 20.36 -7.58 -19.68
N VAL A 408 20.21 -6.74 -18.65
CA VAL A 408 19.57 -5.43 -18.81
C VAL A 408 20.45 -4.53 -19.66
N THR A 409 19.85 -3.82 -20.62
CA THR A 409 20.60 -2.91 -21.50
C THR A 409 21.18 -1.73 -20.73
N ALA A 410 22.30 -1.18 -21.19
CA ALA A 410 22.94 -0.03 -20.54
C ALA A 410 22.01 1.19 -20.39
N ALA A 411 21.13 1.42 -21.36
CA ALA A 411 20.13 2.50 -21.31
C ALA A 411 19.14 2.28 -20.16
N SER A 412 18.51 1.11 -20.09
CA SER A 412 17.56 0.78 -19.01
C SER A 412 18.24 0.69 -17.64
N ILE A 413 19.51 0.25 -17.57
CA ILE A 413 20.28 0.29 -16.32
C ILE A 413 20.39 1.72 -15.81
N ASN A 414 20.76 2.67 -16.67
CA ASN A 414 20.91 4.07 -16.27
C ASN A 414 19.57 4.61 -15.74
N GLU A 415 18.49 4.43 -16.50
CA GLU A 415 17.13 4.83 -16.10
C GLU A 415 16.73 4.25 -14.73
N ILE A 416 16.85 2.93 -14.55
CA ILE A 416 16.51 2.26 -13.30
C ILE A 416 17.34 2.81 -12.13
N THR A 417 18.64 3.03 -12.34
CA THR A 417 19.52 3.55 -11.28
C THR A 417 19.29 5.01 -10.95
N ASP A 418 18.89 5.84 -11.92
CA ASP A 418 18.56 7.24 -11.70
C ASP A 418 17.24 7.36 -10.93
N LEU A 419 16.22 6.57 -11.29
CA LEU A 419 14.97 6.47 -10.52
C LEU A 419 15.22 6.03 -9.07
N ALA A 420 16.08 5.03 -8.87
CA ALA A 420 16.45 4.57 -7.53
C ALA A 420 17.18 5.66 -6.72
N LYS A 421 18.07 6.43 -7.37
CA LYS A 421 18.80 7.56 -6.75
C LYS A 421 17.86 8.69 -6.32
N GLU A 422 16.79 8.92 -7.08
CA GLU A 422 15.73 9.88 -6.77
C GLU A 422 14.75 9.37 -5.70
N GLN A 423 15.01 8.22 -5.09
CA GLN A 423 14.13 7.54 -4.13
C GLN A 423 12.79 7.09 -4.74
N ASN A 424 12.68 7.06 -6.07
CA ASN A 424 11.53 6.52 -6.78
C ASN A 424 11.69 5.00 -6.99
N TYR A 425 11.61 4.25 -5.88
CA TYR A 425 11.83 2.80 -5.88
C TYR A 425 10.74 2.02 -6.64
N PHE A 426 9.48 2.51 -6.60
CA PHE A 426 8.38 1.92 -7.35
C PHE A 426 8.56 2.11 -8.86
N GLY A 427 8.98 3.31 -9.28
CA GLY A 427 9.34 3.61 -10.67
C GLY A 427 10.49 2.72 -11.14
N ALA A 428 11.56 2.59 -10.35
CA ALA A 428 12.70 1.72 -10.69
C ALA A 428 12.28 0.24 -10.88
N CYS A 429 11.40 -0.28 -10.02
CA CYS A 429 10.86 -1.64 -10.18
C CYS A 429 9.96 -1.77 -11.41
N THR A 430 9.22 -0.71 -11.75
CA THR A 430 8.33 -0.67 -12.93
C THR A 430 9.14 -0.61 -14.22
N ALA A 431 10.21 0.20 -14.29
CA ALA A 431 11.14 0.23 -15.41
C ALA A 431 11.85 -1.13 -15.59
N TYR A 432 12.21 -1.80 -14.49
CA TYR A 432 12.71 -3.18 -14.56
C TYR A 432 11.67 -4.17 -15.11
N PHE A 433 10.40 -4.04 -14.71
CA PHE A 433 9.30 -4.86 -15.24
C PHE A 433 9.13 -4.63 -16.75
N GLU A 434 9.08 -3.37 -17.17
CA GLU A 434 8.92 -2.97 -18.57
C GLU A 434 10.04 -3.54 -19.44
N PHE A 435 11.29 -3.45 -18.97
CA PHE A 435 12.42 -4.06 -19.67
C PHE A 435 12.27 -5.58 -19.86
N ILE A 436 11.83 -6.31 -18.83
CA ILE A 436 11.71 -7.77 -18.88
C ILE A 436 10.54 -8.23 -19.78
N HIS A 437 9.48 -7.44 -19.86
CA HIS A 437 8.23 -7.82 -20.54
C HIS A 437 7.96 -7.06 -21.84
N ASP A 438 8.83 -6.12 -22.23
CA ASP A 438 8.62 -5.17 -23.32
C ASP A 438 7.25 -4.46 -23.25
N ARG A 439 6.75 -4.29 -22.02
CA ARG A 439 5.41 -3.78 -21.74
C ARG A 439 5.28 -3.30 -20.30
N LEU A 440 4.57 -2.20 -20.11
CA LEU A 440 4.18 -1.70 -18.80
C LEU A 440 3.13 -2.61 -18.12
N PRO A 441 3.16 -2.73 -16.79
CA PRO A 441 2.16 -3.49 -16.06
C PRO A 441 0.77 -2.81 -16.15
N ASP A 442 -0.30 -3.60 -16.25
CA ASP A 442 -1.66 -3.03 -16.32
C ASP A 442 -2.04 -2.37 -14.96
N LYS A 443 -1.50 -2.91 -13.86
CA LYS A 443 -1.66 -2.39 -12.49
C LYS A 443 -0.34 -1.88 -11.89
N PRO A 444 -0.37 -0.85 -11.04
CA PRO A 444 0.83 -0.38 -10.36
C PRO A 444 1.42 -1.46 -9.45
N ILE A 445 2.74 -1.59 -9.48
CA ILE A 445 3.47 -2.58 -8.70
C ILE A 445 3.71 -2.05 -7.29
N ASN A 446 2.80 -2.36 -6.37
CA ASN A 446 2.90 -2.01 -4.95
C ASN A 446 3.18 -3.23 -4.04
N HIS A 447 3.27 -4.43 -4.62
CA HIS A 447 3.52 -5.67 -3.90
C HIS A 447 4.31 -6.66 -4.78
N PRO A 448 5.28 -7.44 -4.25
CA PRO A 448 6.01 -8.45 -5.03
C PRO A 448 5.12 -9.51 -5.71
N ASN A 449 4.12 -10.04 -5.00
CA ASN A 449 3.11 -10.92 -5.61
C ASN A 449 2.30 -10.25 -6.72
N VAL A 450 2.00 -8.93 -6.64
CA VAL A 450 1.37 -8.18 -7.76
C VAL A 450 2.27 -8.19 -8.99
N TYR A 451 3.56 -7.87 -8.84
CA TYR A 451 4.55 -7.99 -9.93
C TYR A 451 4.48 -9.37 -10.58
N PHE A 452 4.52 -10.42 -9.75
CA PHE A 452 4.51 -11.80 -10.23
C PHE A 452 3.28 -12.11 -11.08
N MET A 453 2.07 -11.78 -10.63
CA MET A 453 0.87 -12.11 -11.41
C MET A 453 0.73 -11.26 -12.67
N GLU A 454 1.10 -9.98 -12.63
CA GLU A 454 1.07 -9.14 -13.84
C GLU A 454 2.06 -9.70 -14.89
N SER A 455 3.25 -10.13 -14.45
CA SER A 455 4.21 -10.85 -15.30
C SER A 455 3.61 -12.14 -15.89
N ARG A 456 2.98 -12.98 -15.05
CA ARG A 456 2.32 -14.21 -15.52
C ARG A 456 1.14 -13.93 -16.46
N ALA A 457 0.41 -12.85 -16.24
CA ALA A 457 -0.72 -12.45 -17.08
C ALA A 457 -0.27 -11.99 -18.47
N ILE A 458 0.89 -11.33 -18.59
CA ILE A 458 1.49 -10.98 -19.89
C ILE A 458 1.96 -12.26 -20.60
N LEU A 459 2.83 -13.04 -19.94
CA LEU A 459 3.41 -14.24 -20.54
C LEU A 459 2.38 -15.29 -20.94
N SER A 460 1.25 -15.40 -20.24
CA SER A 460 0.17 -16.33 -20.63
C SER A 460 -0.62 -15.85 -21.85
N LYS A 461 -0.77 -14.53 -22.05
CA LYS A 461 -1.42 -13.97 -23.24
C LYS A 461 -0.53 -14.10 -24.48
N ASP A 462 0.77 -13.88 -24.33
CA ASP A 462 1.72 -13.98 -25.45
C ASP A 462 1.83 -15.42 -25.95
N ASN A 463 1.87 -16.40 -25.03
CA ASN A 463 1.85 -17.83 -25.38
C ASN A 463 0.54 -18.28 -26.06
N ALA A 464 -0.58 -17.57 -25.85
CA ALA A 464 -1.84 -17.85 -26.52
C ALA A 464 -1.96 -17.15 -27.89
N ALA A 465 -1.09 -16.19 -28.19
CA ALA A 465 -1.11 -15.36 -29.39
C ALA A 465 -0.11 -15.80 -30.48
N GLU A 466 0.80 -16.73 -30.20
CA GLU A 466 1.65 -17.39 -31.20
C GLU A 466 0.84 -18.45 -32.00
N PRO A 467 0.56 -18.26 -33.30
CA PRO A 467 -0.10 -19.29 -34.11
C PRO A 467 0.89 -20.42 -34.43
N GLU A 468 0.41 -21.67 -34.39
CA GLU A 468 1.12 -22.86 -34.88
C GLU A 468 1.75 -22.60 -36.25
N ASN A 469 3.06 -22.37 -36.27
CA ASN A 469 3.83 -22.37 -37.50
C ASN A 469 3.98 -23.82 -37.97
N LYS A 470 2.99 -24.31 -38.72
CA LYS A 470 3.06 -25.59 -39.43
C LYS A 470 4.13 -25.51 -40.50
N GLU A 471 5.35 -25.91 -40.15
CA GLU A 471 6.34 -26.33 -41.13
C GLU A 471 5.78 -27.50 -41.95
N ARG A 472 5.62 -27.21 -43.24
CA ARG A 472 5.31 -28.18 -44.28
C ARG A 472 6.49 -29.12 -44.43
N LEU A 473 6.33 -30.36 -43.98
CA LEU A 473 7.04 -31.51 -44.53
C LEU A 473 6.02 -32.48 -45.11
N SER A 474 5.87 -32.38 -46.42
CA SER A 474 5.19 -33.33 -47.27
C SER A 474 5.95 -34.67 -47.28
N GLN A 475 5.26 -35.76 -46.93
CA GLN A 475 5.49 -37.04 -47.58
C GLN A 475 4.22 -37.93 -47.50
N SER A 476 3.67 -38.11 -48.69
CA SER A 476 2.77 -39.14 -49.21
C SER A 476 2.48 -40.41 -48.38
N GLY A 477 1.20 -40.77 -48.31
CA GLY A 477 0.75 -42.14 -48.04
C GLY A 477 -0.78 -42.27 -47.92
N ARG A 478 -1.45 -42.69 -49.00
CA ARG A 478 -2.89 -42.97 -49.06
C ARG A 478 -3.27 -44.20 -48.22
N HIS A 479 -4.40 -44.19 -47.50
CA HIS A 479 -5.55 -45.09 -47.72
C HIS A 479 -6.69 -44.89 -46.70
N ASN A 480 -7.91 -44.91 -47.22
CA ASN A 480 -9.20 -44.93 -46.52
C ASN A 480 -9.37 -46.16 -45.62
N ILE A 481 -10.22 -46.07 -44.59
CA ILE A 481 -11.42 -46.93 -44.36
C ILE A 481 -12.12 -46.50 -43.03
N GLY A 482 -13.43 -46.26 -43.10
CA GLY A 482 -14.41 -46.76 -42.11
C GLY A 482 -14.69 -45.95 -40.84
N SER A 483 -15.76 -45.15 -40.86
CA SER A 483 -16.75 -45.09 -39.75
C SER A 483 -17.57 -46.40 -39.76
N PRO A 484 -18.31 -46.82 -38.69
CA PRO A 484 -19.10 -45.96 -37.79
C PRO A 484 -19.30 -46.41 -36.32
N GLY A 485 -19.92 -45.53 -35.52
CA GLY A 485 -21.08 -45.94 -34.70
C GLY A 485 -20.93 -46.06 -33.18
N ILE A 486 -21.50 -45.07 -32.48
CA ILE A 486 -22.51 -45.17 -31.40
C ILE A 486 -22.22 -46.05 -30.16
N GLY A 487 -22.34 -45.43 -28.97
CA GLY A 487 -22.79 -46.14 -27.77
C GLY A 487 -22.37 -45.52 -26.43
N THR A 488 -23.20 -44.61 -25.89
CA THR A 488 -23.26 -44.38 -24.43
C THR A 488 -23.95 -45.58 -23.76
N PRO A 489 -23.62 -45.87 -22.48
CA PRO A 489 -24.69 -45.76 -21.48
C PRO A 489 -24.28 -45.19 -20.11
N ARG A 490 -25.30 -44.65 -19.45
CA ARG A 490 -25.37 -44.09 -18.09
C ARG A 490 -25.44 -45.16 -16.99
N ASN A 491 -24.98 -44.75 -15.80
CA ASN A 491 -25.46 -44.99 -14.43
C ASN A 491 -25.94 -46.38 -13.96
N MET A 492 -25.37 -46.82 -12.83
CA MET A 492 -26.14 -47.41 -11.73
C MET A 492 -25.58 -46.94 -10.37
N ASP A 493 -26.47 -46.40 -9.54
CA ASP A 493 -26.35 -46.27 -8.08
C ASP A 493 -26.43 -47.65 -7.40
N ARG A 494 -25.70 -47.85 -6.29
CA ARG A 494 -26.26 -48.55 -5.12
C ARG A 494 -25.46 -48.36 -3.81
N ASN A 495 -26.21 -47.78 -2.88
CA ASN A 495 -26.14 -47.64 -1.44
C ASN A 495 -25.65 -48.81 -0.54
N VAL A 496 -25.12 -48.39 0.63
CA VAL A 496 -25.27 -48.92 2.02
C VAL A 496 -24.29 -50.00 2.53
N SER A 497 -23.58 -49.68 3.63
CA SER A 497 -23.68 -50.34 4.96
C SER A 497 -22.67 -49.80 5.99
N THR A 498 -23.16 -49.37 7.16
CA THR A 498 -22.43 -49.07 8.41
C THR A 498 -22.26 -50.34 9.25
N PRO A 499 -21.35 -50.36 10.25
CA PRO A 499 -21.85 -50.56 11.62
C PRO A 499 -21.14 -49.74 12.72
N LEU A 500 -21.84 -49.68 13.87
CA LEU A 500 -21.59 -48.96 15.14
C LEU A 500 -20.97 -49.85 16.23
N ARG A 501 -20.54 -49.18 17.33
CA ARG A 501 -20.23 -49.60 18.73
C ARG A 501 -18.72 -49.73 19.06
N SER A 502 -18.21 -49.41 20.25
CA SER A 502 -18.66 -48.73 21.48
C SER A 502 -17.47 -48.71 22.47
N ALA A 503 -17.32 -47.62 23.22
CA ALA A 503 -16.81 -47.45 24.59
C ALA A 503 -15.57 -48.23 25.13
N MET A 504 -14.63 -47.53 25.78
CA MET A 504 -14.46 -47.48 27.25
C MET A 504 -13.11 -46.85 27.65
N THR A 505 -13.18 -45.90 28.58
CA THR A 505 -12.10 -45.35 29.43
C THR A 505 -11.64 -46.37 30.48
N PRO A 506 -10.46 -46.20 31.10
CA PRO A 506 -10.50 -45.82 32.51
C PRO A 506 -9.44 -44.81 32.97
N SER A 507 -9.80 -44.19 34.09
CA SER A 507 -9.13 -43.20 34.92
C SER A 507 -8.08 -43.78 35.87
N ARG A 508 -7.14 -42.94 36.33
CA ARG A 508 -6.50 -43.09 37.65
C ARG A 508 -6.00 -41.73 38.18
N SER A 509 -6.59 -41.32 39.29
CA SER A 509 -6.19 -40.26 40.23
C SER A 509 -5.12 -40.76 41.21
N ILE A 510 -4.27 -39.87 41.74
CA ILE A 510 -3.79 -39.85 43.14
C ILE A 510 -3.35 -38.41 43.50
N ASP A 511 -3.91 -37.94 44.61
CA ASP A 511 -3.63 -36.70 45.35
C ASP A 511 -2.34 -36.79 46.19
N LYS A 512 -1.71 -35.64 46.47
CA LYS A 512 -1.52 -35.08 47.84
C LYS A 512 -0.56 -33.89 47.84
N GLY A 513 -1.00 -32.77 48.43
CA GLY A 513 -0.20 -31.57 48.64
C GLY A 513 0.53 -31.49 49.99
N SER A 514 1.30 -30.41 50.16
CA SER A 514 1.48 -29.57 51.36
C SER A 514 2.86 -28.87 51.39
N THR A 515 2.84 -27.55 51.50
CA THR A 515 3.92 -26.64 51.99
C THR A 515 3.77 -26.53 53.53
N PRO A 516 4.50 -25.68 54.31
CA PRO A 516 5.76 -24.92 54.11
C PRO A 516 6.73 -24.96 55.35
N SER A 517 7.92 -24.33 55.29
CA SER A 517 8.35 -23.34 56.33
C SER A 517 9.72 -22.68 56.05
N ARG A 518 9.84 -21.46 56.59
CA ARG A 518 10.95 -20.49 56.59
C ARG A 518 12.20 -20.95 57.36
N ARG A 519 13.38 -20.41 56.99
CA ARG A 519 14.31 -19.76 57.93
C ARG A 519 15.33 -18.85 57.23
N MET A 520 15.47 -17.63 57.76
CA MET A 520 16.53 -16.65 57.48
C MET A 520 17.77 -16.92 58.35
N ALA A 521 18.99 -16.61 57.86
CA ALA A 521 20.04 -15.91 58.63
C ALA A 521 21.33 -15.61 57.79
N ARG A 522 21.57 -14.30 57.61
CA ARG A 522 22.82 -13.48 57.71
C ARG A 522 24.23 -14.01 57.32
N MET A 523 24.81 -13.29 56.34
CA MET A 523 26.09 -12.52 56.29
C MET A 523 27.39 -13.05 56.93
N ASN A 524 28.48 -13.15 56.12
CA ASN A 524 29.72 -12.32 56.22
C ASN A 524 30.83 -12.68 55.18
N SER A 525 31.23 -11.69 54.37
CA SER A 525 32.61 -11.19 54.03
C SER A 525 33.85 -12.12 54.14
N THR A 526 34.88 -12.25 53.26
CA THR A 526 35.43 -11.57 52.05
C THR A 526 36.55 -12.51 51.42
N PRO A 527 37.45 -12.10 50.49
CA PRO A 527 37.54 -12.54 49.09
C PRO A 527 38.73 -13.49 48.76
N THR A 528 38.67 -14.25 47.66
CA THR A 528 39.91 -14.75 47.00
C THR A 528 39.74 -15.04 45.50
N ARG A 529 40.49 -14.27 44.70
CA ARG A 529 41.20 -14.61 43.45
C ARG A 529 40.42 -15.18 42.25
N ALA A 530 40.45 -14.38 41.18
CA ALA A 530 39.91 -14.65 39.85
C ALA A 530 40.40 -15.97 39.22
N ALA A 531 39.44 -16.71 38.66
CA ALA A 531 39.66 -17.76 37.66
C ALA A 531 38.86 -17.40 36.39
N ARG A 532 39.53 -17.50 35.23
CA ARG A 532 38.97 -17.21 33.90
C ARG A 532 37.72 -18.06 33.62
N PRO A 533 36.64 -17.51 33.07
CA PRO A 533 35.50 -18.33 32.66
C PRO A 533 35.79 -19.01 31.32
N THR A 534 35.67 -20.33 31.34
CA THR A 534 35.48 -21.21 30.19
C THR A 534 34.22 -20.78 29.43
N PRO A 535 34.23 -20.68 28.08
CA PRO A 535 33.06 -20.23 27.34
C PRO A 535 31.92 -21.25 27.45
N LYS A 536 30.79 -20.81 28.03
CA LYS A 536 29.53 -21.54 27.98
C LYS A 536 28.94 -21.42 26.57
N ARG A 537 28.64 -22.58 25.99
CA ARG A 537 27.93 -22.79 24.73
C ARG A 537 26.55 -22.14 24.83
N ILE A 538 26.29 -21.11 24.02
CA ILE A 538 24.96 -20.51 23.88
C ILE A 538 24.22 -21.32 22.83
N GLU A 539 23.22 -22.07 23.27
CA GLU A 539 22.21 -22.67 22.41
C GLU A 539 21.22 -21.56 22.01
N ASN A 540 21.20 -21.21 20.73
CA ASN A 540 20.21 -20.30 20.16
C ASN A 540 18.88 -21.04 20.01
N HIS A 541 17.99 -20.91 20.98
CA HIS A 541 16.57 -21.19 20.82
C HIS A 541 15.83 -19.86 20.75
N LEU A 542 15.05 -19.66 19.70
CA LEU A 542 14.07 -18.56 19.63
C LEU A 542 12.79 -19.05 20.31
N ASN A 543 12.27 -18.30 21.28
CA ASN A 543 10.94 -18.53 21.85
C ASN A 543 9.87 -17.94 20.91
N ASP A 544 8.61 -18.35 21.06
CA ASP A 544 7.46 -17.79 20.34
C ASP A 544 7.40 -16.24 20.47
N ASP A 545 7.93 -15.71 21.56
CA ASP A 545 8.06 -14.27 21.82
C ASP A 545 9.11 -13.59 20.92
N ASP A 546 10.20 -14.24 20.52
CA ASP A 546 11.21 -13.63 19.62
C ASP A 546 10.69 -13.58 18.17
N ILE A 547 9.93 -14.59 17.76
CA ILE A 547 9.23 -14.62 16.46
C ILE A 547 8.09 -13.60 16.47
N ALA A 548 7.36 -13.47 17.58
CA ALA A 548 6.36 -12.44 17.74
C ALA A 548 6.97 -11.04 17.79
N GLN A 549 8.12 -10.85 18.45
CA GLN A 549 8.81 -9.57 18.60
C GLN A 549 9.40 -9.06 17.29
N LEU A 550 10.02 -9.93 16.48
CA LEU A 550 10.40 -9.60 15.10
C LEU A 550 9.20 -9.29 14.18
N MET A 551 8.01 -9.75 14.57
CA MET A 551 6.76 -9.50 13.86
C MET A 551 5.92 -8.38 14.51
N SER A 552 6.29 -7.87 15.69
CA SER A 552 5.52 -6.86 16.45
C SER A 552 6.31 -5.58 16.71
N GLU A 553 7.63 -5.62 16.70
CA GLU A 553 8.46 -4.43 16.50
C GLU A 553 8.32 -4.08 15.01
N ASP A 554 7.65 -2.97 14.72
CA ASP A 554 7.28 -2.44 13.39
C ASP A 554 5.96 -2.98 12.77
N MET A 555 4.98 -3.48 13.55
CA MET A 555 3.58 -3.50 13.08
C MET A 555 2.92 -2.15 13.33
#